data_AF-T0K118-F1
#
_entry.id   AF-T0K118-F1
#
_cell.length_a   1.000
_cell.length_b   1.000
_cell.length_c   1.000
_cell.angle_alpha   90.00
_cell.angle_beta   90.00
_cell.angle_gamma   90.00
#
_symmetry.space_group_name_H-M   'P 1'
#
loop_
_entity.id
_entity.type
_entity.pdbx_description
1 polymer ?
#
loop_
_entity_poly.entity_id
_entity_poly.type
_entity_poly.pdbx_seq_one_letter_code
_entity_poly.pdbx_strand_id
1 'polypeptide(L)'
;MYRTTLLTLLYSGLASAAASPVDWDTAVGKANDLLAELILDDKTAVVTGANQLTGLGCIGSIGAIPRLNLSGICYSDGSSGVNRADITSVFPAGLTAAATWEGFSPDPYLTGIGMDRSIRGLQSTGVQAIAKHFIGNEQETQRTNVTLPDGSNIDAVSSNMDDRTLHELYLWPFIDAVNAKPAAVLCSYNRFNQTYTCEHSKLLTGILREELGFEGYTVSDWYATHSTAASINAGLDLEMPGTTVPGQGVS
;
A
#
# COMPACT_ATOMS: atom_id res chain seq x y z
N MET A 1 11.68 -9.27 -0.60
CA MET A 1 11.42 -9.66 0.80
C MET A 1 12.00 -8.56 1.70
N TYR A 2 13.00 -8.75 2.57
CA TYR A 2 13.42 -7.62 3.44
C TYR A 2 13.91 -6.35 2.70
N ARG A 3 14.40 -6.50 1.45
CA ARG A 3 14.92 -5.41 0.61
C ARG A 3 13.92 -4.30 0.31
N THR A 4 12.62 -4.59 0.35
CA THR A 4 11.56 -3.71 -0.14
C THR A 4 10.97 -2.81 0.95
N THR A 5 10.75 -3.31 2.17
CA THR A 5 9.95 -2.62 3.21
C THR A 5 10.68 -1.46 3.91
N LEU A 6 12.01 -1.37 3.78
CA LEU A 6 12.84 -0.35 4.47
C LEU A 6 13.19 0.87 3.61
N LEU A 7 12.57 0.99 2.43
CA LEU A 7 12.99 1.89 1.35
C LEU A 7 12.76 3.40 1.60
N THR A 8 12.25 3.81 2.77
CA THR A 8 11.63 5.13 2.94
C THR A 8 11.90 5.88 4.24
N LEU A 9 12.78 5.37 5.12
CA LEU A 9 13.02 5.95 6.46
C LEU A 9 13.92 7.21 6.53
N LEU A 10 14.42 7.74 5.40
CA LEU A 10 15.52 8.74 5.39
C LEU A 10 15.31 9.95 4.45
N TYR A 11 14.14 10.60 4.49
CA TYR A 11 13.90 11.88 3.79
C TYR A 11 13.28 13.01 4.65
N SER A 12 13.44 12.95 5.98
CA SER A 12 13.07 14.02 6.92
C SER A 12 14.25 14.93 7.27
N GLY A 13 14.76 15.69 6.29
CA GLY A 13 15.93 16.57 6.47
C GLY A 13 15.91 17.85 5.63
N LEU A 14 15.38 18.93 6.22
CA LEU A 14 15.62 20.36 5.87
C LEU A 14 15.60 20.78 4.37
N ALA A 15 14.40 21.17 3.93
CA ALA A 15 14.04 22.23 2.97
C ALA A 15 14.94 22.60 1.76
N SER A 16 14.25 22.77 0.61
CA SER A 16 14.62 23.61 -0.55
C SER A 16 15.64 23.05 -1.57
N ALA A 17 15.20 22.04 -2.31
CA ALA A 17 15.43 21.97 -3.76
C ALA A 17 14.15 21.41 -4.42
N ALA A 18 13.93 21.69 -5.71
CA ALA A 18 12.89 20.97 -6.46
C ALA A 18 13.19 19.48 -6.38
N ALA A 19 12.23 18.69 -5.89
CA ALA A 19 12.46 17.28 -5.57
C ALA A 19 13.04 16.54 -6.78
N SER A 20 14.29 16.09 -6.66
CA SER A 20 14.91 15.21 -7.65
C SER A 20 14.00 14.00 -7.88
N PRO A 21 13.88 13.48 -9.12
CA PRO A 21 13.15 12.25 -9.37
C PRO A 21 13.59 11.16 -8.38
N VAL A 22 12.65 10.40 -7.82
CA VAL A 22 12.95 9.33 -6.87
C VAL A 22 13.98 8.39 -7.49
N ASP A 23 15.18 8.38 -6.92
CA ASP A 23 16.28 7.54 -7.36
C ASP A 23 16.28 6.25 -6.54
N TRP A 24 15.77 5.19 -7.15
CA TRP A 24 15.67 3.88 -6.51
C TRP A 24 17.05 3.29 -6.22
N ASP A 25 18.09 3.53 -7.04
CA ASP A 25 19.44 3.02 -6.77
C ASP A 25 19.99 3.59 -5.45
N THR A 26 19.91 4.90 -5.24
CA THR A 26 20.31 5.54 -3.97
C THR A 26 19.43 5.07 -2.80
N ALA A 27 18.12 4.91 -3.00
CA ALA A 27 17.20 4.54 -1.93
C ALA A 27 17.37 3.06 -1.51
N VAL A 28 17.53 2.15 -2.48
CA VAL A 28 17.87 0.74 -2.30
C VAL A 28 19.25 0.60 -1.65
N GLY A 29 20.23 1.43 -2.01
CA GLY A 29 21.54 1.50 -1.34
C GLY A 29 21.38 1.70 0.17
N LYS A 30 20.74 2.80 0.57
CA LYS A 30 20.45 3.11 1.99
C LYS A 30 19.64 2.02 2.70
N ALA A 31 18.68 1.41 2.01
CA ALA A 31 17.89 0.32 2.57
C ALA A 31 18.75 -0.93 2.83
N ASN A 32 19.70 -1.27 1.95
CA ASN A 32 20.63 -2.39 2.13
C ASN A 32 21.57 -2.16 3.33
N ASP A 33 22.06 -0.94 3.52
CA ASP A 33 22.92 -0.59 4.67
C ASP A 33 22.16 -0.79 5.98
N LEU A 34 20.93 -0.25 6.09
CA LEU A 34 20.08 -0.44 7.26
C LEU A 34 19.71 -1.92 7.48
N LEU A 35 19.48 -2.68 6.40
CA LEU A 35 19.19 -4.12 6.44
C LEU A 35 20.31 -4.98 7.00
N ALA A 36 21.56 -4.56 6.81
CA ALA A 36 22.72 -5.22 7.37
C ALA A 36 22.78 -5.08 8.90
N GLU A 37 22.23 -3.99 9.45
CA GLU A 37 22.20 -3.73 10.89
C GLU A 37 21.02 -4.40 11.62
N LEU A 38 19.94 -4.78 10.93
CA LEU A 38 18.72 -5.36 11.54
C LEU A 38 18.91 -6.84 11.97
N ILE A 39 18.57 -7.14 13.23
CA ILE A 39 18.39 -8.52 13.71
C ILE A 39 17.06 -9.11 13.20
N LEU A 40 16.82 -10.41 13.45
CA LEU A 40 15.60 -11.09 12.98
C LEU A 40 14.32 -10.46 13.54
N ASP A 41 14.29 -10.12 14.82
CA ASP A 41 13.12 -9.52 15.48
C ASP A 41 12.80 -8.13 14.91
N ASP A 42 13.83 -7.33 14.61
CA ASP A 42 13.62 -6.03 13.95
C ASP A 42 13.14 -6.22 12.50
N LYS A 43 13.62 -7.27 11.81
CA LYS A 43 13.19 -7.64 10.45
C LYS A 43 11.73 -8.11 10.40
N THR A 44 11.23 -8.77 11.44
CA THR A 44 9.79 -9.08 11.55
C THR A 44 8.99 -7.84 11.94
N ALA A 45 9.50 -7.00 12.85
CA ALA A 45 8.82 -5.77 13.28
C ALA A 45 8.61 -4.72 12.16
N VAL A 46 9.42 -4.73 11.10
CA VAL A 46 9.24 -3.82 9.94
C VAL A 46 8.32 -4.37 8.84
N VAL A 47 7.98 -5.67 8.85
CA VAL A 47 7.06 -6.30 7.87
C VAL A 47 5.68 -6.62 8.46
N THR A 48 5.47 -6.34 9.74
CA THR A 48 4.21 -6.56 10.45
C THR A 48 3.79 -5.28 11.15
N GLY A 49 2.54 -4.88 10.95
CA GLY A 49 1.96 -3.73 11.63
C GLY A 49 1.99 -3.88 13.16
N ALA A 50 2.22 -2.77 13.83
CA ALA A 50 2.13 -2.61 15.26
C ALA A 50 1.23 -1.42 15.53
N ASN A 51 0.06 -1.63 16.17
CA ASN A 51 -0.91 -0.59 16.54
C ASN A 51 -0.40 0.31 17.70
N GLN A 52 0.80 0.87 17.56
CA GLN A 52 1.56 1.51 18.64
C GLN A 52 1.66 3.05 18.51
N LEU A 53 1.53 3.62 17.31
CA LEU A 53 1.61 5.08 17.09
C LEU A 53 0.24 5.78 17.13
N THR A 54 -0.62 5.41 18.08
CA THR A 54 -2.05 5.79 18.12
C THR A 54 -2.36 7.27 18.40
N GLY A 55 -1.34 8.13 18.56
CA GLY A 55 -1.49 9.55 18.93
C GLY A 55 -1.30 10.58 17.80
N LEU A 56 -0.94 10.16 16.58
CA LEU A 56 -0.57 11.08 15.48
C LEU A 56 -1.52 10.99 14.25
N GLY A 57 -2.76 10.55 14.44
CA GLY A 57 -3.68 10.26 13.33
C GLY A 57 -3.33 9.00 12.54
N CYS A 58 -2.37 8.20 13.01
CA CYS A 58 -2.01 6.92 12.39
C CYS A 58 -3.17 5.92 12.53
N ILE A 59 -3.57 5.29 11.42
CA ILE A 59 -4.50 4.16 11.37
C ILE A 59 -3.78 2.81 11.46
N GLY A 60 -2.48 2.79 11.17
CA GLY A 60 -1.56 1.69 11.39
C GLY A 60 -0.14 2.22 11.52
N SER A 61 0.78 1.41 12.01
CA SER A 61 2.20 1.81 12.12
C SER A 61 3.14 0.63 12.04
N ILE A 62 4.37 0.87 11.62
CA ILE A 62 5.52 0.01 11.92
C ILE A 62 6.11 0.47 13.24
N GLY A 63 6.45 -0.49 14.12
CA GLY A 63 7.01 -0.20 15.44
C GLY A 63 8.36 0.53 15.37
N ALA A 64 8.70 1.27 16.42
CA ALA A 64 10.02 1.88 16.55
C ALA A 64 11.10 0.82 16.78
N ILE A 65 12.32 1.07 16.27
CA ILE A 65 13.52 0.29 16.58
C ILE A 65 14.53 1.26 17.22
N PRO A 66 14.45 1.49 18.54
CA PRO A 66 15.28 2.49 19.23
C PRO A 66 16.78 2.20 19.13
N ARG A 67 17.16 0.92 19.02
CA ARG A 67 18.53 0.45 18.80
C ARG A 67 19.21 1.11 17.59
N LEU A 68 18.43 1.40 16.55
CA LEU A 68 18.88 1.99 15.29
C LEU A 68 18.37 3.42 15.10
N ASN A 69 17.88 4.05 16.17
CA ASN A 69 17.27 5.38 16.16
C ASN A 69 16.11 5.52 15.14
N LEU A 70 15.38 4.43 14.85
CA LEU A 70 14.20 4.46 13.98
C LEU A 70 12.96 4.69 14.82
N SER A 71 12.23 5.78 14.57
CA SER A 71 10.98 6.11 15.28
C SER A 71 9.76 5.29 14.86
N GLY A 72 9.92 4.37 13.90
CA GLY A 72 8.81 3.65 13.25
C GLY A 72 8.28 4.40 12.03
N ILE A 73 7.20 3.88 11.42
CA ILE A 73 6.51 4.51 10.29
C ILE A 73 5.03 4.65 10.65
N CYS A 74 4.47 5.85 10.51
CA CYS A 74 3.04 6.14 10.67
C CYS A 74 2.32 6.01 9.33
N TYR A 75 1.28 5.20 9.27
CA TYR A 75 0.36 5.13 8.14
C TYR A 75 -0.92 5.85 8.54
N SER A 76 -1.28 6.90 7.80
CA SER A 76 -2.50 7.67 8.03
C SER A 76 -3.31 7.72 6.74
N ASP A 77 -4.63 7.52 6.86
CA ASP A 77 -5.57 7.91 5.80
C ASP A 77 -5.64 9.45 5.73
N GLY A 78 -6.24 10.05 4.71
CA GLY A 78 -6.81 9.45 3.51
C GLY A 78 -6.44 10.28 2.28
N SER A 79 -7.02 9.94 1.13
CA SER A 79 -6.70 10.56 -0.17
C SER A 79 -6.94 12.07 -0.25
N SER A 80 -7.63 12.66 0.75
CA SER A 80 -8.14 14.04 0.74
C SER A 80 -7.75 14.83 2.00
N GLY A 81 -6.72 14.39 2.74
CA GLY A 81 -6.25 15.02 3.97
C GLY A 81 -6.02 14.02 5.11
N VAL A 82 -5.34 14.45 6.18
CA VAL A 82 -4.97 13.59 7.31
C VAL A 82 -6.19 13.25 8.16
N ASN A 83 -6.47 11.96 8.30
CA ASN A 83 -7.58 11.39 9.06
C ASN A 83 -7.25 11.38 10.57
N ARG A 84 -8.29 11.48 11.41
CA ARG A 84 -8.19 11.44 12.89
C ARG A 84 -7.18 12.44 13.50
N ALA A 85 -7.05 13.62 12.91
CA ALA A 85 -6.18 14.70 13.38
C ALA A 85 -6.95 16.03 13.52
N ASP A 86 -6.50 16.89 14.42
CA ASP A 86 -7.03 18.24 14.63
C ASP A 86 -6.19 19.31 13.92
N ILE A 87 -6.79 20.48 13.65
CA ILE A 87 -6.13 21.62 12.97
C ILE A 87 -5.60 21.25 11.57
N THR A 88 -6.19 20.26 10.91
CA THR A 88 -5.88 19.85 9.54
C THR A 88 -6.86 20.45 8.52
N SER A 89 -6.45 20.46 7.24
CA SER A 89 -7.34 20.80 6.13
C SER A 89 -7.96 19.55 5.53
N VAL A 90 -9.27 19.61 5.23
CA VAL A 90 -9.93 18.65 4.35
C VAL A 90 -9.86 19.23 2.94
N PHE A 91 -9.11 18.56 2.06
CA PHE A 91 -9.00 18.92 0.65
C PHE A 91 -10.23 18.44 -0.14
N PRO A 92 -10.50 18.97 -1.34
CA PRO A 92 -11.41 18.34 -2.28
C PRO A 92 -11.01 16.88 -2.51
N ALA A 93 -11.98 15.98 -2.71
CA ALA A 93 -11.67 14.57 -2.91
C ALA A 93 -10.75 14.35 -4.13
N GLY A 94 -10.04 13.22 -4.18
CA GLY A 94 -9.22 12.85 -5.35
C GLY A 94 -10.04 12.91 -6.62
N LEU A 95 -11.23 12.30 -6.56
CA LEU A 95 -12.14 12.34 -7.67
C LEU A 95 -12.77 13.73 -7.73
N THR A 96 -12.84 14.59 -6.71
CA THR A 96 -13.23 16.02 -6.89
C THR A 96 -12.19 16.84 -7.69
N ALA A 97 -10.92 16.44 -7.73
CA ALA A 97 -9.94 16.97 -8.69
C ALA A 97 -10.20 16.51 -10.15
N ALA A 98 -11.24 15.68 -10.37
CA ALA A 98 -11.74 15.20 -11.65
C ALA A 98 -13.27 15.40 -11.83
N ALA A 99 -14.17 14.77 -11.03
CA ALA A 99 -15.39 15.40 -10.47
C ALA A 99 -15.98 15.00 -9.04
N THR A 100 -15.88 13.80 -8.39
CA THR A 100 -16.15 13.51 -6.91
C THR A 100 -16.12 12.01 -6.46
N TRP A 101 -15.79 11.71 -5.16
CA TRP A 101 -15.48 10.39 -4.50
C TRP A 101 -13.96 10.01 -4.44
N GLU A 102 -13.55 8.82 -3.95
CA GLU A 102 -12.14 8.55 -3.56
C GLU A 102 -11.13 8.46 -4.72
N GLY A 103 -11.53 7.90 -5.89
CA GLY A 103 -10.66 7.63 -7.06
C GLY A 103 -10.37 8.87 -7.93
N PHE A 104 -10.39 8.75 -9.27
CA PHE A 104 -10.31 9.91 -10.19
C PHE A 104 -11.32 9.88 -11.34
N SER A 105 -11.52 8.76 -12.03
CA SER A 105 -12.48 8.64 -13.12
C SER A 105 -12.69 7.16 -13.48
N PRO A 106 -13.83 6.76 -14.05
CA PRO A 106 -13.93 5.50 -14.78
C PRO A 106 -13.08 5.50 -16.07
N ASP A 107 -12.62 6.66 -16.54
CA ASP A 107 -11.66 6.76 -17.65
C ASP A 107 -10.22 6.47 -17.14
N PRO A 108 -9.52 5.47 -17.73
CA PRO A 108 -8.22 5.04 -17.25
C PRO A 108 -7.12 6.08 -17.45
N TYR A 109 -7.19 6.86 -18.53
CA TYR A 109 -6.17 7.84 -18.88
C TYR A 109 -6.23 9.07 -17.96
N LEU A 110 -7.43 9.60 -17.70
CA LEU A 110 -7.64 10.68 -16.73
C LEU A 110 -7.24 10.25 -15.31
N THR A 111 -7.54 9.02 -14.92
CA THR A 111 -7.14 8.47 -13.62
C THR A 111 -5.63 8.29 -13.51
N GLY A 112 -4.96 7.80 -14.56
CA GLY A 112 -3.50 7.68 -14.60
C GLY A 112 -2.79 9.02 -14.42
N ILE A 113 -3.23 10.07 -15.12
CA ILE A 113 -2.74 11.44 -14.92
C ILE A 113 -3.00 11.92 -13.48
N GLY A 114 -4.20 11.67 -12.94
CA GLY A 114 -4.54 12.02 -11.55
C GLY A 114 -3.61 11.36 -10.52
N MET A 115 -3.33 10.07 -10.70
CA MET A 115 -2.41 9.32 -9.85
C MET A 115 -0.96 9.84 -9.96
N ASP A 116 -0.43 10.03 -11.18
CA ASP A 116 0.94 10.54 -11.38
C ASP A 116 1.16 11.88 -10.66
N ARG A 117 0.25 12.84 -10.86
CA ARG A 117 0.37 14.18 -10.28
C ARG A 117 0.24 14.17 -8.77
N SER A 118 -0.69 13.38 -8.22
CA SER A 118 -0.88 13.26 -6.77
C SER A 118 0.29 12.56 -6.08
N ILE A 119 0.83 11.49 -6.67
CA ILE A 119 2.00 10.77 -6.15
C ILE A 119 3.23 11.70 -6.14
N ARG A 120 3.53 12.37 -7.26
CA ARG A 120 4.66 13.31 -7.33
C ARG A 120 4.48 14.48 -6.37
N GLY A 121 3.26 15.02 -6.26
CA GLY A 121 2.92 16.10 -5.34
C GLY A 121 3.19 15.72 -3.88
N LEU A 122 2.61 14.60 -3.42
CA LEU A 122 2.75 14.12 -2.05
C LEU A 122 4.21 13.76 -1.70
N GLN A 123 4.93 13.08 -2.60
CA GLN A 123 6.33 12.72 -2.35
C GLN A 123 7.29 13.91 -2.41
N SER A 124 6.94 14.98 -3.13
CA SER A 124 7.74 16.21 -3.13
C SER A 124 7.78 16.94 -1.78
N THR A 125 6.84 16.65 -0.86
CA THR A 125 6.82 17.20 0.51
C THR A 125 7.46 16.28 1.55
N GLY A 126 8.07 15.17 1.13
CA GLY A 126 8.71 14.19 2.01
C GLY A 126 7.77 13.15 2.62
N VAL A 127 6.53 13.04 2.13
CA VAL A 127 5.54 12.05 2.57
C VAL A 127 5.43 10.92 1.56
N GLN A 128 5.41 9.67 2.02
CA GLN A 128 5.29 8.48 1.16
C GLN A 128 3.90 8.41 0.53
N ALA A 129 3.83 8.18 -0.79
CA ALA A 129 2.57 7.92 -1.48
C ALA A 129 2.28 6.41 -1.56
N ILE A 130 1.03 6.04 -1.36
CA ILE A 130 0.53 4.66 -1.47
C ILE A 130 -0.55 4.62 -2.56
N ALA A 131 -0.30 3.91 -3.65
CA ALA A 131 -1.32 3.70 -4.69
C ALA A 131 -2.28 2.57 -4.26
N LYS A 132 -3.58 2.85 -4.20
CA LYS A 132 -4.61 1.92 -3.71
C LYS A 132 -5.91 2.00 -4.53
N HIS A 133 -6.75 0.97 -4.59
CA HIS A 133 -6.59 -0.39 -4.03
C HIS A 133 -6.28 -1.38 -5.17
N PHE A 134 -5.23 -2.18 -5.04
CA PHE A 134 -4.71 -3.05 -6.11
C PHE A 134 -5.18 -4.52 -5.92
N ILE A 135 -6.14 -5.04 -6.69
CA ILE A 135 -6.90 -4.42 -7.78
C ILE A 135 -8.30 -5.03 -7.90
N GLY A 136 -9.25 -4.28 -8.48
CA GLY A 136 -10.60 -4.75 -8.75
C GLY A 136 -11.56 -4.67 -7.56
N ASN A 137 -11.27 -3.82 -6.57
CA ASN A 137 -12.16 -3.55 -5.43
C ASN A 137 -13.30 -2.59 -5.82
N GLU A 138 -14.04 -2.93 -6.88
CA GLU A 138 -15.03 -2.05 -7.52
C GLU A 138 -16.37 -1.98 -6.79
N GLN A 139 -16.55 -2.75 -5.72
CA GLN A 139 -17.77 -2.75 -4.90
C GLN A 139 -17.50 -3.05 -3.42
N GLU A 140 -18.22 -2.34 -2.56
CA GLU A 140 -18.13 -2.51 -1.10
C GLU A 140 -18.86 -3.78 -0.61
N THR A 141 -19.91 -4.20 -1.33
CA THR A 141 -20.71 -5.38 -0.98
C THR A 141 -19.85 -6.64 -1.06
N GLN A 142 -19.71 -7.34 0.07
CA GLN A 142 -18.89 -8.55 0.21
C GLN A 142 -17.40 -8.32 -0.11
N ARG A 143 -16.86 -7.12 0.09
CA ARG A 143 -15.43 -6.84 -0.16
C ARG A 143 -14.48 -7.68 0.71
N THR A 144 -14.87 -7.98 1.96
CA THR A 144 -14.16 -8.89 2.87
C THR A 144 -14.86 -10.24 2.96
N ASN A 145 -14.16 -11.25 3.50
CA ASN A 145 -14.83 -12.45 3.99
C ASN A 145 -15.78 -12.13 5.17
N VAL A 146 -16.74 -13.01 5.43
CA VAL A 146 -17.72 -12.93 6.52
C VAL A 146 -17.91 -14.30 7.15
N THR A 147 -17.58 -14.43 8.43
CA THR A 147 -17.93 -15.63 9.21
C THR A 147 -19.36 -15.53 9.73
N LEU A 148 -20.21 -16.50 9.38
CA LEU A 148 -21.59 -16.59 9.82
C LEU A 148 -21.70 -17.14 11.27
N PRO A 149 -22.85 -16.94 11.95
CA PRO A 149 -23.06 -17.46 13.32
C PRO A 149 -22.98 -18.99 13.46
N ASP A 150 -23.08 -19.75 12.37
CA ASP A 150 -22.91 -21.20 12.34
C ASP A 150 -21.45 -21.65 12.18
N GLY A 151 -20.50 -20.70 12.08
CA GLY A 151 -19.07 -20.95 11.89
C GLY A 151 -18.65 -21.14 10.44
N SER A 152 -19.57 -21.11 9.47
CA SER A 152 -19.21 -21.10 8.05
C SER A 152 -18.59 -19.76 7.64
N ASN A 153 -17.63 -19.78 6.73
CA ASN A 153 -17.00 -18.56 6.20
C ASN A 153 -17.46 -18.35 4.75
N ILE A 154 -17.98 -17.16 4.46
CA ILE A 154 -18.24 -16.70 3.10
C ILE A 154 -17.00 -15.89 2.68
N ASP A 155 -16.28 -16.34 1.66
CA ASP A 155 -15.15 -15.59 1.11
C ASP A 155 -15.58 -14.23 0.53
N ALA A 156 -14.62 -13.30 0.43
CA ALA A 156 -14.82 -12.05 -0.29
C ALA A 156 -15.29 -12.28 -1.74
N VAL A 157 -15.93 -11.27 -2.33
CA VAL A 157 -16.27 -11.23 -3.76
C VAL A 157 -15.00 -11.45 -4.60
N SER A 158 -15.15 -12.20 -5.70
CA SER A 158 -14.07 -12.38 -6.66
C SER A 158 -14.36 -11.58 -7.92
N SER A 159 -13.55 -10.55 -8.14
CA SER A 159 -13.53 -9.76 -9.37
C SER A 159 -12.84 -10.59 -10.45
N ASN A 160 -13.61 -11.16 -11.36
CA ASN A 160 -13.10 -12.03 -12.42
C ASN A 160 -13.01 -11.23 -13.71
N MET A 161 -11.79 -11.03 -14.20
CA MET A 161 -11.50 -10.24 -15.40
C MET A 161 -10.55 -11.02 -16.31
N ASP A 162 -10.74 -10.86 -17.62
CA ASP A 162 -9.77 -11.32 -18.59
C ASP A 162 -8.55 -10.39 -18.64
N ASP A 163 -7.45 -10.93 -19.15
CA ASP A 163 -6.15 -10.27 -19.23
C ASP A 163 -6.21 -8.94 -19.99
N ARG A 164 -7.00 -8.85 -21.08
CA ARG A 164 -7.11 -7.64 -21.88
C ARG A 164 -7.87 -6.54 -21.14
N THR A 165 -9.00 -6.87 -20.52
CA THR A 165 -9.77 -5.93 -19.68
C THR A 165 -8.95 -5.43 -18.49
N LEU A 166 -8.09 -6.29 -17.90
CA LEU A 166 -7.16 -5.87 -16.87
C LEU A 166 -6.18 -4.80 -17.40
N HIS A 167 -5.45 -5.08 -18.47
CA HIS A 167 -4.40 -4.18 -18.98
C HIS A 167 -4.94 -2.90 -19.63
N GLU A 168 -6.03 -2.98 -20.41
CA GLU A 168 -6.58 -1.82 -21.14
C GLU A 168 -7.41 -0.86 -20.26
N LEU A 169 -7.85 -1.28 -19.06
CA LEU A 169 -8.72 -0.48 -18.20
C LEU A 169 -8.21 -0.35 -16.76
N TYR A 170 -8.25 -1.43 -15.97
CA TYR A 170 -8.04 -1.34 -14.52
C TYR A 170 -6.57 -1.17 -14.11
N LEU A 171 -5.65 -1.74 -14.88
CA LEU A 171 -4.22 -1.65 -14.62
C LEU A 171 -3.61 -0.34 -15.11
N TRP A 172 -4.16 0.27 -16.17
CA TRP A 172 -3.61 1.45 -16.82
C TRP A 172 -3.27 2.60 -15.84
N PRO A 173 -4.14 2.98 -14.88
CA PRO A 173 -3.78 4.01 -13.89
C PRO A 173 -2.61 3.61 -12.99
N PHE A 174 -2.44 2.31 -12.71
CA PHE A 174 -1.30 1.80 -11.95
C PHE A 174 0.00 1.79 -12.77
N ILE A 175 -0.05 1.75 -14.10
CA ILE A 175 1.13 1.97 -14.96
C ILE A 175 1.65 3.40 -14.76
N ASP A 176 0.77 4.39 -14.89
CA ASP A 176 1.12 5.80 -14.64
C ASP A 176 1.52 6.05 -13.19
N ALA A 177 0.88 5.36 -12.24
CA ALA A 177 1.29 5.39 -10.83
C ALA A 177 2.72 4.87 -10.66
N VAL A 178 3.07 3.67 -11.15
CA VAL A 178 4.42 3.11 -11.01
C VAL A 178 5.48 4.01 -11.69
N ASN A 179 5.15 4.63 -12.82
CA ASN A 179 5.99 5.66 -13.47
C ASN A 179 6.19 6.94 -12.62
N ALA A 180 5.27 7.23 -11.70
CA ALA A 180 5.39 8.28 -10.68
C ALA A 180 6.20 7.86 -9.45
N LYS A 181 6.61 6.59 -9.37
CA LYS A 181 7.46 5.98 -8.33
C LYS A 181 6.91 6.13 -6.91
N PRO A 182 5.67 5.68 -6.60
CA PRO A 182 5.14 5.66 -5.25
C PRO A 182 6.01 4.77 -4.37
N ALA A 183 6.13 5.16 -3.10
CA ALA A 183 6.76 4.36 -2.07
C ALA A 183 6.11 2.97 -1.92
N ALA A 184 4.77 2.92 -1.99
CA ALA A 184 4.02 1.68 -1.79
C ALA A 184 2.83 1.50 -2.74
N VAL A 185 2.39 0.25 -2.88
CA VAL A 185 1.11 -0.15 -3.47
C VAL A 185 0.34 -0.97 -2.45
N LEU A 186 -0.92 -0.63 -2.22
CA LEU A 186 -1.77 -1.33 -1.27
C LEU A 186 -2.65 -2.35 -1.99
N CYS A 187 -2.52 -3.62 -1.62
CA CYS A 187 -3.35 -4.70 -2.17
C CYS A 187 -4.74 -4.71 -1.51
N SER A 188 -5.77 -5.01 -2.30
CA SER A 188 -7.18 -4.89 -1.91
C SER A 188 -7.73 -6.03 -1.04
N TYR A 189 -8.96 -5.87 -0.55
CA TYR A 189 -9.72 -6.89 0.17
C TYR A 189 -10.25 -8.02 -0.72
N ASN A 190 -10.68 -7.71 -1.95
CA ASN A 190 -11.36 -8.66 -2.81
C ASN A 190 -10.45 -9.80 -3.27
N ARG A 191 -11.07 -10.86 -3.79
CA ARG A 191 -10.37 -11.84 -4.62
C ARG A 191 -10.31 -11.34 -6.06
N PHE A 192 -9.28 -11.76 -6.78
CA PHE A 192 -9.16 -11.63 -8.22
C PHE A 192 -9.01 -13.05 -8.80
N ASN A 193 -9.85 -13.42 -9.76
CA ASN A 193 -9.87 -14.78 -10.33
C ASN A 193 -9.79 -15.92 -9.28
N GLN A 194 -10.54 -15.76 -8.18
CA GLN A 194 -10.68 -16.66 -7.01
C GLN A 194 -9.54 -16.67 -5.97
N THR A 195 -8.48 -15.87 -6.12
CA THR A 195 -7.39 -15.73 -5.13
C THR A 195 -7.38 -14.33 -4.50
N TYR A 196 -7.17 -14.21 -3.18
CA TYR A 196 -7.12 -12.90 -2.51
C TYR A 196 -5.97 -12.06 -3.04
N THR A 197 -6.20 -10.77 -3.33
CA THR A 197 -5.20 -9.94 -4.04
C THR A 197 -3.88 -9.79 -3.28
N CYS A 198 -3.92 -9.81 -1.94
CA CYS A 198 -2.72 -9.76 -1.09
C CYS A 198 -1.89 -11.07 -1.05
N GLU A 199 -2.38 -12.15 -1.67
CA GLU A 199 -1.64 -13.42 -1.88
C GLU A 199 -1.64 -13.86 -3.36
N HIS A 200 -2.01 -12.98 -4.29
CA HIS A 200 -2.10 -13.30 -5.71
C HIS A 200 -0.77 -13.07 -6.43
N SER A 201 0.05 -14.12 -6.54
CA SER A 201 1.43 -14.03 -7.08
C SER A 201 1.54 -13.40 -8.47
N LYS A 202 0.64 -13.73 -9.41
CA LYS A 202 0.63 -13.10 -10.75
C LYS A 202 0.26 -11.60 -10.72
N LEU A 203 -0.46 -11.10 -9.71
CA LEU A 203 -0.72 -9.66 -9.56
C LEU A 203 0.48 -8.98 -8.91
N LEU A 204 0.89 -9.41 -7.71
CA LEU A 204 1.90 -8.72 -6.91
C LEU A 204 3.33 -8.89 -7.43
N THR A 205 3.68 -10.06 -7.95
CA THR A 205 5.01 -10.31 -8.52
C THR A 205 4.95 -10.23 -10.04
N GLY A 206 4.12 -11.05 -10.69
CA GLY A 206 4.14 -11.23 -12.14
C GLY A 206 3.54 -10.12 -13.02
N ILE A 207 2.89 -9.11 -12.44
CA ILE A 207 2.44 -7.90 -13.14
C ILE A 207 3.10 -6.69 -12.47
N LEU A 208 2.80 -6.44 -11.19
CA LEU A 208 3.25 -5.22 -10.52
C LEU A 208 4.77 -5.07 -10.51
N ARG A 209 5.54 -6.12 -10.20
CA ARG A 209 7.01 -6.05 -10.17
C ARG A 209 7.65 -6.37 -11.52
N GLU A 210 7.30 -7.50 -12.11
CA GLU A 210 7.97 -8.03 -13.31
C GLU A 210 7.59 -7.27 -14.59
N GLU A 211 6.33 -6.84 -14.71
CA GLU A 211 5.84 -6.17 -15.92
C GLU A 211 5.88 -4.64 -15.79
N LEU A 212 5.40 -4.09 -14.68
CA LEU A 212 5.37 -2.64 -14.46
C LEU A 212 6.67 -2.07 -13.87
N GLY A 213 7.57 -2.92 -13.36
CA GLY A 213 8.85 -2.47 -12.78
C GLY A 213 8.72 -1.81 -11.41
N PHE A 214 7.74 -2.20 -10.58
CA PHE A 214 7.55 -1.61 -9.26
C PHE A 214 8.65 -2.01 -8.24
N GLU A 215 9.48 -1.04 -7.87
CA GLU A 215 10.57 -1.21 -6.88
C GLU A 215 10.17 -0.93 -5.42
N GLY A 216 9.00 -0.32 -5.20
CA GLY A 216 8.48 -0.03 -3.86
C GLY A 216 7.92 -1.28 -3.16
N TYR A 217 7.40 -1.07 -1.94
CA TYR A 217 6.83 -2.16 -1.14
C TYR A 217 5.33 -2.31 -1.33
N THR A 218 4.84 -3.53 -1.13
CA THR A 218 3.42 -3.85 -1.11
C THR A 218 2.93 -3.94 0.33
N VAL A 219 1.79 -3.33 0.60
CA VAL A 219 1.14 -3.33 1.92
C VAL A 219 -0.27 -3.89 1.80
N SER A 220 -0.74 -4.65 2.80
CA SER A 220 -2.13 -5.09 2.82
C SER A 220 -3.08 -3.94 3.13
N ASP A 221 -4.31 -3.99 2.61
CA ASP A 221 -5.40 -3.31 3.29
C ASP A 221 -5.55 -3.85 4.72
N TRP A 222 -6.21 -3.09 5.59
CA TRP A 222 -6.34 -3.42 6.99
C TRP A 222 -7.13 -4.73 7.16
N TYR A 223 -6.46 -5.79 7.58
CA TYR A 223 -6.97 -7.16 7.70
C TYR A 223 -7.21 -7.92 6.36
N ALA A 224 -6.65 -7.47 5.23
CA ALA A 224 -6.72 -8.16 3.93
C ALA A 224 -5.68 -9.29 3.74
N THR A 225 -4.87 -9.60 4.77
CA THR A 225 -3.92 -10.72 4.75
C THR A 225 -4.60 -12.00 5.21
N HIS A 226 -4.72 -12.99 4.32
CA HIS A 226 -5.44 -14.25 4.57
C HIS A 226 -4.51 -15.47 4.76
N SER A 227 -3.20 -15.28 4.63
CA SER A 227 -2.18 -16.29 4.93
C SER A 227 -0.84 -15.64 5.28
N THR A 228 -0.05 -16.23 6.17
CA THR A 228 1.32 -15.76 6.46
C THR A 228 2.26 -16.11 5.30
N ALA A 229 2.43 -17.41 5.04
CA ALA A 229 3.42 -17.90 4.08
C ALA A 229 3.02 -17.72 2.61
N ALA A 230 1.72 -17.80 2.25
CA ALA A 230 1.35 -17.65 0.85
C ALA A 230 1.37 -16.17 0.42
N SER A 231 0.87 -15.23 1.24
CA SER A 231 0.99 -13.79 0.99
C SER A 231 2.44 -13.32 0.81
N ILE A 232 3.33 -13.69 1.74
CA ILE A 232 4.75 -13.32 1.70
C ILE A 232 5.44 -13.91 0.46
N ASN A 233 5.18 -15.17 0.10
CA ASN A 233 5.76 -15.80 -1.10
C ASN A 233 5.12 -15.31 -2.41
N ALA A 234 3.89 -14.78 -2.37
CA ALA A 234 3.22 -14.18 -3.53
C ALA A 234 3.74 -12.77 -3.87
N GLY A 235 4.30 -12.07 -2.89
CA GLY A 235 4.97 -10.79 -3.09
C GLY A 235 4.64 -9.69 -2.09
N LEU A 236 3.82 -9.97 -1.05
CA LEU A 236 3.48 -9.04 0.02
C LEU A 236 4.71 -8.72 0.89
N ASP A 237 4.98 -7.43 1.15
CA ASP A 237 6.11 -7.00 1.99
C ASP A 237 5.73 -6.49 3.38
N LEU A 238 4.47 -6.11 3.59
CA LEU A 238 3.97 -5.53 4.84
C LEU A 238 2.52 -5.90 5.12
N GLU A 239 2.27 -6.56 6.25
CA GLU A 239 0.92 -6.77 6.80
C GLU A 239 0.47 -5.55 7.61
N MET A 240 -0.76 -5.07 7.37
CA MET A 240 -1.46 -4.10 8.21
C MET A 240 -2.84 -4.62 8.67
N PRO A 241 -3.25 -4.35 9.92
CA PRO A 241 -2.52 -3.65 10.98
C PRO A 241 -1.60 -4.57 11.82
N GLY A 242 -1.37 -5.82 11.40
CA GLY A 242 -0.47 -6.78 12.07
C GLY A 242 -1.04 -7.48 13.32
N THR A 243 -2.30 -7.21 13.67
CA THR A 243 -3.06 -7.96 14.68
C THR A 243 -4.30 -8.55 14.04
N THR A 244 -4.53 -9.85 14.23
CA THR A 244 -5.77 -10.51 13.81
C THR A 244 -6.98 -10.11 14.66
N VAL A 245 -8.15 -10.10 14.02
CA VAL A 245 -9.45 -10.06 14.71
C VAL A 245 -10.24 -11.31 14.30
N PRO A 246 -10.98 -11.97 15.19
CA PRO A 246 -11.79 -13.14 14.83
C PRO A 246 -12.74 -12.82 13.65
N GLY A 247 -12.53 -13.50 12.52
CA GLY A 247 -13.29 -13.30 11.27
C GLY A 247 -12.68 -12.33 10.26
N GLN A 248 -11.54 -11.69 10.56
CA GLN A 248 -10.85 -10.70 9.71
C GLN A 248 -9.33 -10.96 9.71
N GLY A 249 -8.81 -11.48 8.59
CA GLY A 249 -7.39 -11.80 8.37
C GLY A 249 -6.83 -12.98 9.17
N VAL A 250 -5.56 -13.33 8.90
CA VAL A 250 -4.73 -14.24 9.71
C VAL A 250 -3.34 -13.64 9.92
N SER A 251 -2.69 -14.05 11.02
CA SER A 251 -1.32 -13.68 11.42
C SER A 251 -0.46 -14.95 11.51
#